data_AF-A0A3L7SZG8-F1
#
_entry.id   AF-A0A3L7SZG8-F1
#
_cell.length_a   1.000
_cell.length_b   1.000
_cell.length_c   1.000
_cell.angle_alpha   90.00
_cell.angle_beta   90.00
_cell.angle_gamma   90.00
#
_symmetry.space_group_name_H-M   'P 1'
#
loop_
_entity.id
_entity.type
_entity.pdbx_description
1 polymer ?
#
loop_
_entity_poly.entity_id
_entity_poly.type
_entity_poly.pdbx_seq_one_letter_code
_entity_poly.pdbx_strand_id
1 'polypeptide(L)'
;MNAQRGQRIVRRADRVFMHARALAFMLACMLALEAVMSAASLADGGIVVWTGERMGARAAVIIAPAAPSVGEVEFAWIGAWKAGALVHAQHLDGLAIEGVLAPAPIGSEVRCSLALTKVGHWDITIDPDGNGDAQAARFPLEVSDPPARWTTLWPAMFAWIALVAIGLTAAWRKTTRRDS
;
A
#
# COMPACT_ATOMS: atom_id res chain seq x y z
N MET A 1 41.12 25.78 -38.30
CA MET A 1 41.04 24.46 -37.63
C MET A 1 40.40 24.48 -36.23
N ASN A 2 40.37 25.61 -35.50
CA ASN A 2 39.84 25.66 -34.12
C ASN A 2 38.30 25.67 -33.97
N ALA A 3 37.56 26.19 -34.97
CA ALA A 3 36.09 26.30 -34.90
C ALA A 3 35.36 24.93 -34.94
N GLN A 4 35.89 23.96 -35.70
CA GLN A 4 35.31 22.61 -35.79
C GLN A 4 35.49 21.79 -34.50
N ARG A 5 36.54 22.08 -33.71
CA ARG A 5 36.76 21.45 -32.39
C ARG A 5 35.75 21.96 -31.36
N GLY A 6 35.49 23.27 -31.33
CA GLY A 6 34.48 23.88 -30.45
C GLY A 6 33.07 23.33 -30.69
N GLN A 7 32.64 23.21 -31.95
CA GLN A 7 31.33 22.64 -32.29
C GLN A 7 31.17 21.16 -31.90
N ARG A 8 32.25 20.35 -31.94
CA ARG A 8 32.19 18.95 -31.47
C ARG A 8 32.04 18.84 -29.95
N ILE A 9 32.64 19.75 -29.19
CA ILE A 9 32.58 19.76 -27.72
C ILE A 9 31.17 20.17 -27.25
N VAL A 10 30.59 21.22 -27.85
CA VAL A 10 29.23 21.68 -27.55
C VAL A 10 28.20 20.58 -27.85
N ARG A 11 28.29 19.92 -29.02
CA ARG A 11 27.40 18.80 -29.38
C ARG A 11 27.54 17.58 -28.47
N ARG A 12 28.71 17.36 -27.86
CA ARG A 12 28.92 16.30 -26.86
C ARG A 12 28.29 16.68 -25.52
N ALA A 13 28.47 17.92 -25.08
CA ALA A 13 27.86 18.43 -23.85
C ALA A 13 26.33 18.38 -23.91
N ASP A 14 25.72 18.77 -25.03
CA ASP A 14 24.27 18.71 -25.22
C ASP A 14 23.72 17.26 -25.17
N ARG A 15 24.46 16.29 -25.74
CA ARG A 15 24.07 14.87 -25.66
C ARG A 15 24.16 14.32 -24.24
N VAL A 16 25.22 14.66 -23.50
CA VAL A 16 25.40 14.24 -22.11
C VAL A 16 24.30 14.84 -21.24
N PHE A 17 23.96 16.11 -21.45
CA PHE A 17 22.90 16.79 -20.72
C PHE A 17 21.51 16.21 -21.02
N MET A 18 21.23 15.87 -22.29
CA MET A 18 20.00 15.21 -22.70
C MET A 18 19.88 13.78 -22.11
N HIS A 19 20.97 13.03 -22.08
CA HIS A 19 20.99 11.70 -21.44
C HIS A 19 20.81 11.78 -19.92
N ALA A 20 21.43 12.75 -19.26
CA ALA A 20 21.25 12.98 -17.83
C ALA A 20 19.81 13.34 -17.48
N ARG A 21 19.13 14.18 -18.29
CA ARG A 21 17.69 14.48 -18.09
C ARG A 21 16.79 13.27 -18.34
N ALA A 22 17.09 12.45 -19.35
CA ALA A 22 16.34 11.23 -19.63
C ALA A 22 16.48 10.21 -18.49
N LEU A 23 17.69 10.05 -17.95
CA LEU A 23 17.96 9.19 -16.79
C LEU A 23 17.26 9.68 -15.53
N ALA A 24 17.33 10.98 -15.22
CA ALA A 24 16.65 11.56 -14.06
C ALA A 24 15.13 11.41 -14.14
N PHE A 25 14.56 11.57 -15.34
CA PHE A 25 13.13 11.36 -15.57
C PHE A 25 12.73 9.89 -15.41
N MET A 26 13.49 8.95 -16.00
CA MET A 26 13.22 7.52 -15.83
C MET A 26 13.35 7.09 -14.36
N LEU A 27 14.33 7.60 -13.64
CA LEU A 27 14.51 7.29 -12.22
C LEU A 27 13.32 7.78 -11.38
N ALA A 28 12.84 9.00 -11.61
CA ALA A 28 11.65 9.52 -10.94
C ALA A 28 10.39 8.71 -11.28
N CYS A 29 10.25 8.25 -12.53
CA CYS A 29 9.13 7.39 -12.92
C CYS A 29 9.21 6.00 -12.28
N MET A 30 10.40 5.40 -12.14
CA MET A 30 10.57 4.12 -11.45
C MET A 30 10.26 4.25 -9.95
N LEU A 31 10.71 5.32 -9.29
CA LEU A 31 10.40 5.59 -7.89
C LEU A 31 8.92 5.85 -7.66
N ALA A 32 8.26 6.58 -8.58
CA ALA A 32 6.81 6.78 -8.53
C ALA A 32 6.04 5.48 -8.75
N LEU A 33 6.52 4.60 -9.64
CA LEU A 33 5.92 3.29 -9.88
C LEU A 33 6.05 2.37 -8.66
N GLU A 34 7.23 2.34 -8.02
CA GLU A 34 7.46 1.62 -6.77
C GLU A 34 6.50 2.13 -5.68
N ALA A 35 6.40 3.46 -5.51
CA ALA A 35 5.48 4.05 -4.55
C ALA A 35 4.00 3.70 -4.81
N VAL A 36 3.57 3.66 -6.09
CA VAL A 36 2.21 3.26 -6.47
C VAL A 36 1.97 1.77 -6.24
N MET A 37 2.96 0.91 -6.51
CA MET A 37 2.85 -0.52 -6.26
C MET A 37 2.78 -0.85 -4.77
N SER A 38 3.56 -0.16 -3.94
CA SER A 38 3.49 -0.29 -2.48
C SER A 38 2.19 0.30 -1.90
N ALA A 39 1.62 1.34 -2.53
CA ALA A 39 0.35 1.92 -2.11
C ALA A 39 -0.87 1.10 -2.57
N ALA A 40 -0.76 0.35 -3.66
CA ALA A 40 -1.86 -0.46 -4.18
C ALA A 40 -2.28 -1.58 -3.21
N SER A 41 -1.35 -2.13 -2.41
CA SER A 41 -1.71 -3.10 -1.35
C SER A 41 -2.50 -2.49 -0.19
N LEU A 42 -2.51 -1.15 -0.05
CA LEU A 42 -3.27 -0.41 0.96
C LEU A 42 -4.65 0.07 0.43
N ALA A 43 -4.92 -0.07 -0.87
CA ALA A 43 -6.07 0.55 -1.52
C ALA A 43 -7.30 -0.36 -1.68
N ASP A 44 -7.22 -1.64 -1.28
CA ASP A 44 -8.33 -2.60 -1.41
C ASP A 44 -9.53 -2.29 -0.48
N GLY A 45 -9.42 -1.25 0.34
CA GLY A 45 -10.46 -0.85 1.29
C GLY A 45 -10.57 -1.83 2.45
N GLY A 46 -11.09 -1.35 3.58
CA GLY A 46 -11.40 -2.18 4.72
C GLY A 46 -12.84 -2.64 4.74
N ILE A 47 -13.13 -3.76 5.39
CA ILE A 47 -14.49 -4.24 5.66
C ILE A 47 -14.77 -4.21 7.16
N VAL A 48 -15.98 -3.79 7.53
CA VAL A 48 -16.46 -3.85 8.92
C VAL A 48 -16.85 -5.30 9.23
N VAL A 49 -16.11 -5.93 10.14
CA VAL A 49 -16.33 -7.35 10.53
C VAL A 49 -17.04 -7.50 11.87
N TRP A 50 -17.06 -6.43 12.66
CA TRP A 50 -17.74 -6.41 13.94
C TRP A 50 -18.23 -5.01 14.25
N THR A 51 -19.40 -4.92 14.89
CA THR A 51 -19.93 -3.68 15.45
C THR A 51 -20.52 -3.95 16.82
N GLY A 52 -20.49 -2.94 17.68
CA GLY A 52 -21.09 -3.01 19.01
C GLY A 52 -21.17 -1.66 19.67
N GLU A 53 -21.47 -1.65 20.96
CA GLU A 53 -21.46 -0.46 21.79
C GLU A 53 -20.51 -0.65 22.96
N ARG A 54 -19.78 0.42 23.30
CA ARG A 54 -18.82 0.45 24.40
C ARG A 54 -18.81 1.83 25.05
N MET A 55 -18.90 1.86 26.38
CA MET A 55 -18.94 3.09 27.17
C MET A 55 -19.98 4.11 26.66
N GLY A 56 -21.14 3.63 26.17
CA GLY A 56 -22.21 4.48 25.64
C GLY A 56 -21.97 5.06 24.24
N ALA A 57 -20.92 4.63 23.55
CA ALA A 57 -20.62 5.01 22.17
C ALA A 57 -20.53 3.78 21.25
N ARG A 58 -20.77 3.96 19.96
CA ARG A 58 -20.61 2.89 18.96
C ARG A 58 -19.13 2.54 18.80
N ALA A 59 -18.87 1.25 18.66
CA ALA A 59 -17.57 0.69 18.35
C ALA A 59 -17.65 -0.21 17.12
N ALA A 60 -16.54 -0.32 16.39
CA ALA A 60 -16.44 -1.18 15.22
C ALA A 60 -15.04 -1.73 15.06
N VAL A 61 -14.95 -2.90 14.43
CA VAL A 61 -13.69 -3.45 13.94
C VAL A 61 -13.71 -3.42 12.42
N ILE A 62 -12.65 -2.86 11.86
CA ILE A 62 -12.37 -2.88 10.41
C ILE A 62 -11.14 -3.73 10.19
N ILE A 63 -11.17 -4.57 9.17
CA ILE A 63 -9.97 -5.26 8.68
C ILE A 63 -9.66 -4.80 7.26
N ALA A 64 -8.38 -4.75 6.92
CA ALA A 64 -7.92 -4.48 5.57
C ALA A 64 -6.79 -5.45 5.19
N PRO A 65 -6.78 -5.98 3.95
CA PRO A 65 -7.75 -5.74 2.88
C PRO A 65 -9.11 -6.41 3.13
N ALA A 66 -10.17 -5.90 2.48
CA ALA A 66 -11.53 -6.43 2.60
C ALA A 66 -11.67 -7.90 2.17
N ALA A 67 -10.79 -8.36 1.28
CA ALA A 67 -10.61 -9.77 0.92
C ALA A 67 -9.24 -10.25 1.42
N PRO A 68 -9.16 -10.78 2.65
CA PRO A 68 -7.91 -11.20 3.26
C PRO A 68 -7.28 -12.37 2.51
N SER A 69 -5.97 -12.30 2.34
CA SER A 69 -5.14 -13.35 1.78
C SER A 69 -3.87 -13.50 2.60
N VAL A 70 -3.14 -14.60 2.41
CA VAL A 70 -1.86 -14.82 3.09
C VAL A 70 -0.94 -13.61 2.88
N GLY A 71 -0.56 -12.97 3.98
CA GLY A 71 0.14 -11.70 3.96
C GLY A 71 -0.17 -10.83 5.18
N GLU A 72 0.13 -9.54 5.07
CA GLU A 72 -0.22 -8.57 6.10
C GLU A 72 -1.71 -8.25 6.05
N VAL A 73 -2.37 -8.33 7.21
CA VAL A 73 -3.74 -7.90 7.43
C VAL A 73 -3.73 -6.86 8.54
N GLU A 74 -4.26 -5.68 8.26
CA GLU A 74 -4.47 -4.61 9.22
C GLU A 74 -5.79 -4.82 9.96
N PHE A 75 -5.75 -4.69 11.28
CA PHE A 75 -6.89 -4.70 12.17
C PHE A 75 -7.00 -3.33 12.82
N ALA A 76 -8.15 -2.69 12.66
CA ALA A 76 -8.46 -1.39 13.24
C ALA A 76 -9.64 -1.52 14.20
N TRP A 77 -9.46 -1.00 15.42
CA TRP A 77 -10.54 -0.79 16.37
C TRP A 77 -10.93 0.69 16.37
N ILE A 78 -12.21 0.96 16.16
CA ILE A 78 -12.80 2.30 16.23
C ILE A 78 -13.71 2.34 17.45
N GLY A 79 -13.41 3.21 18.41
CA GLY A 79 -14.22 3.42 19.61
C GLY A 79 -13.38 3.60 20.85
N ALA A 80 -13.98 3.54 22.04
CA ALA A 80 -13.22 3.66 23.30
C ALA A 80 -12.26 2.47 23.49
N TRP A 81 -11.01 2.74 23.87
CA TRP A 81 -9.96 1.74 24.09
C TRP A 81 -9.04 2.17 25.23
N LYS A 82 -8.23 1.26 25.76
CA LYS A 82 -7.19 1.55 26.77
C LYS A 82 -5.82 1.11 26.29
N ALA A 83 -4.78 1.73 26.85
CA ALA A 83 -3.40 1.31 26.62
C ALA A 83 -3.25 -0.18 26.96
N GLY A 84 -2.68 -0.94 26.02
CA GLY A 84 -2.59 -2.40 26.11
C GLY A 84 -3.54 -3.16 25.19
N ALA A 85 -4.45 -2.48 24.49
CA ALA A 85 -5.32 -3.10 23.48
C ALA A 85 -4.52 -4.04 22.56
N LEU A 86 -5.04 -5.26 22.35
CA LEU A 86 -4.34 -6.32 21.62
C LEU A 86 -5.27 -7.04 20.64
N VAL A 87 -4.67 -7.56 19.57
CA VAL A 87 -5.29 -8.48 18.61
C VAL A 87 -4.62 -9.83 18.78
N HIS A 88 -5.43 -10.86 18.99
CA HIS A 88 -5.01 -12.25 18.97
C HIS A 88 -5.67 -12.96 17.78
N ALA A 89 -4.86 -13.64 16.98
CA ALA A 89 -5.29 -14.40 15.82
C ALA A 89 -4.86 -15.86 16.00
N GLN A 90 -5.82 -16.78 16.00
CA GLN A 90 -5.58 -18.21 16.14
C GLN A 90 -6.04 -18.95 14.89
N HIS A 91 -5.13 -19.65 14.23
CA HIS A 91 -5.44 -20.52 13.11
C HIS A 91 -5.97 -21.87 13.60
N LEU A 92 -6.81 -22.51 12.80
CA LEU A 92 -7.38 -23.85 13.09
C LEU A 92 -6.31 -24.91 13.39
N ASP A 93 -5.12 -24.81 12.77
CA ASP A 93 -4.00 -25.74 13.01
C ASP A 93 -3.27 -25.49 14.34
N GLY A 94 -3.71 -24.51 15.14
CA GLY A 94 -3.12 -24.15 16.43
C GLY A 94 -2.00 -23.11 16.35
N LEU A 95 -1.73 -22.50 15.18
CA LEU A 95 -0.81 -21.36 15.07
C LEU A 95 -1.48 -20.13 15.68
N ALA A 96 -0.85 -19.50 16.67
CA ALA A 96 -1.34 -18.28 17.29
C ALA A 96 -0.35 -17.12 17.07
N ILE A 97 -0.89 -15.94 16.77
CA ILE A 97 -0.14 -14.71 16.55
C ILE A 97 -0.85 -13.60 17.33
N GLU A 98 -0.07 -12.71 17.93
CA GLU A 98 -0.60 -11.58 18.69
C GLU A 98 0.12 -10.29 18.28
N GLY A 99 -0.59 -9.18 18.36
CA GLY A 99 -0.01 -7.86 18.21
C GLY A 99 -0.75 -6.80 19.03
N VAL A 100 0.01 -5.82 19.50
CA VAL A 100 -0.51 -4.70 20.30
C VAL A 100 -1.02 -3.63 19.35
N LEU A 101 -2.25 -3.14 19.57
CA LEU A 101 -2.78 -2.03 18.79
C LEU A 101 -2.13 -0.72 19.23
N ALA A 102 -1.69 0.05 18.25
CA ALA A 102 -1.10 1.37 18.43
C ALA A 102 -2.09 2.47 18.00
N PRO A 103 -2.06 3.66 18.61
CA PRO A 103 -2.87 4.80 18.18
C PRO A 103 -2.65 5.14 16.70
N ALA A 104 -3.74 5.27 15.96
CA ALA A 104 -3.72 5.79 14.60
C ALA A 104 -3.83 7.34 14.64
N PRO A 105 -3.46 8.04 13.54
CA PRO A 105 -3.55 9.50 13.47
C PRO A 105 -4.99 10.05 13.65
N ILE A 106 -6.01 9.22 13.47
CA ILE A 106 -7.41 9.60 13.50
C ILE A 106 -8.02 9.24 14.87
N GLY A 107 -8.11 10.22 15.77
CA GLY A 107 -9.00 10.19 16.94
C GLY A 107 -8.97 8.91 17.78
N SER A 108 -10.14 8.29 17.99
CA SER A 108 -10.36 7.11 18.83
C SER A 108 -10.08 5.79 18.11
N GLU A 109 -9.11 5.78 17.20
CA GLU A 109 -8.75 4.61 16.41
C GLU A 109 -7.41 4.05 16.86
N VAL A 110 -7.33 2.72 16.98
CA VAL A 110 -6.06 1.99 17.16
C VAL A 110 -5.94 0.90 16.12
N ARG A 111 -4.71 0.64 15.67
CA ARG A 111 -4.40 -0.28 14.57
C ARG A 111 -3.27 -1.23 14.92
N CYS A 112 -3.32 -2.43 14.35
CA CYS A 112 -2.24 -3.39 14.35
C CYS A 112 -2.22 -4.15 13.03
N SER A 113 -1.05 -4.36 12.45
CA SER A 113 -0.88 -5.25 11.29
C SER A 113 -0.31 -6.59 11.73
N LEU A 114 -0.96 -7.68 11.37
CA LEU A 114 -0.49 -9.04 11.62
C LEU A 114 -0.20 -9.73 10.29
N ALA A 115 0.93 -10.45 10.22
CA ALA A 115 1.25 -11.29 9.07
C ALA A 115 0.57 -12.67 9.23
N LEU A 116 -0.56 -12.87 8.57
CA LEU A 116 -1.26 -14.15 8.54
C LEU A 116 -0.61 -15.05 7.49
N THR A 117 0.20 -16.00 7.94
CA THR A 117 1.09 -16.80 7.08
C THR A 117 0.47 -18.08 6.53
N LYS A 118 -0.77 -18.40 6.93
CA LYS A 118 -1.49 -19.61 6.54
C LYS A 118 -2.86 -19.29 5.93
N VAL A 119 -3.19 -20.08 4.93
CA VAL A 119 -4.52 -20.13 4.30
C VAL A 119 -5.51 -20.81 5.25
N GLY A 120 -6.77 -20.43 5.17
CA GLY A 120 -7.89 -21.07 5.84
C GLY A 120 -8.45 -20.24 6.98
N HIS A 121 -9.04 -20.94 7.95
CA HIS A 121 -9.79 -20.33 9.03
C HIS A 121 -8.92 -19.78 10.16
N TRP A 122 -9.18 -18.54 10.54
CA TRP A 122 -8.59 -17.86 11.69
C TRP A 122 -9.69 -17.34 12.62
N ASP A 123 -9.59 -17.68 13.90
CA ASP A 123 -10.39 -17.08 14.96
C ASP A 123 -9.69 -15.82 15.46
N ILE A 124 -10.32 -14.67 15.26
CA ILE A 124 -9.79 -13.38 15.66
C ILE A 124 -10.46 -12.92 16.95
N THR A 125 -9.66 -12.47 17.90
CA THR A 125 -10.11 -11.81 19.12
C THR A 125 -9.39 -10.47 19.26
N ILE A 126 -10.15 -9.38 19.31
CA ILE A 126 -9.62 -8.05 19.63
C ILE A 126 -10.08 -7.66 21.02
N ASP A 127 -9.13 -7.51 21.92
CA ASP A 127 -9.36 -6.99 23.26
C ASP A 127 -8.97 -5.50 23.30
N PRO A 128 -9.94 -4.58 23.44
CA PRO A 128 -9.66 -3.14 23.46
C PRO A 128 -9.03 -2.65 24.77
N ASP A 129 -8.89 -3.51 25.80
CA ASP A 129 -8.28 -3.17 27.09
C ASP A 129 -7.00 -3.95 27.41
N GLY A 130 -6.71 -5.06 26.73
CA GLY A 130 -5.48 -5.81 26.91
C GLY A 130 -5.40 -6.62 28.20
N ASN A 131 -6.42 -7.46 28.44
CA ASN A 131 -6.76 -8.18 29.68
C ASN A 131 -7.63 -7.38 30.67
N GLY A 132 -8.49 -6.49 30.19
CA GLY A 132 -9.49 -5.80 31.01
C GLY A 132 -10.87 -6.48 30.98
N ASP A 133 -11.83 -5.92 31.71
CA ASP A 133 -13.23 -6.41 31.77
C ASP A 133 -14.03 -6.15 30.47
N ALA A 134 -13.39 -5.62 29.44
CA ALA A 134 -14.01 -5.30 28.17
C ALA A 134 -14.54 -6.55 27.47
N GLN A 135 -15.73 -6.42 26.86
CA GLN A 135 -16.15 -7.39 25.88
C GLN A 135 -15.23 -7.31 24.65
N ALA A 136 -14.47 -8.37 24.44
CA ALA A 136 -13.64 -8.53 23.25
C ALA A 136 -14.51 -8.73 22.00
N ALA A 137 -14.11 -8.13 20.88
CA ALA A 137 -14.69 -8.45 19.58
C ALA A 137 -14.13 -9.79 19.11
N ARG A 138 -15.02 -10.72 18.77
CA ARG A 138 -14.66 -12.05 18.27
C ARG A 138 -15.37 -12.30 16.96
N PHE A 139 -14.63 -12.75 15.96
CA PHE A 139 -15.17 -13.09 14.66
C PHE A 139 -14.25 -14.06 13.93
N PRO A 140 -14.82 -14.95 13.12
CA PRO A 140 -14.04 -15.78 12.21
C PRO A 140 -13.52 -14.94 11.04
N LEU A 141 -12.35 -15.30 10.54
CA LEU A 141 -11.70 -14.70 9.39
C LEU A 141 -11.19 -15.79 8.46
N GLU A 142 -11.67 -15.78 7.20
CA GLU A 142 -11.19 -16.70 6.18
C GLU A 142 -10.06 -16.04 5.39
N VAL A 143 -8.88 -16.67 5.38
CA VAL A 143 -7.70 -16.17 4.66
C VAL A 143 -7.48 -17.01 3.42
N SER A 144 -7.53 -16.35 2.26
CA SER A 144 -7.34 -17.03 0.97
C SER A 144 -5.86 -17.21 0.62
N ASP A 145 -5.60 -18.00 -0.43
CA ASP A 145 -4.29 -18.04 -1.07
C ASP A 145 -3.77 -16.65 -1.42
N PRO A 146 -2.44 -16.43 -1.39
CA PRO A 146 -1.87 -15.16 -1.77
C PRO A 146 -2.26 -14.83 -3.23
N PRO A 147 -2.54 -13.55 -3.55
CA PRO A 147 -2.92 -13.16 -4.90
C PRO A 147 -1.84 -13.58 -5.89
N ALA A 148 -2.27 -14.04 -7.06
CA ALA A 148 -1.35 -14.52 -8.08
C ALA A 148 -0.35 -13.42 -8.43
N ARG A 149 0.96 -13.73 -8.43
CA ARG A 149 2.04 -12.74 -8.60
C ARG A 149 1.91 -11.83 -9.83
N TRP A 150 1.19 -12.26 -10.87
CA TRP A 150 0.99 -11.43 -12.06
C TRP A 150 0.04 -10.24 -11.82
N THR A 151 -0.87 -10.31 -10.83
CA THR A 151 -1.81 -9.21 -10.53
C THR A 151 -1.07 -7.99 -9.97
N THR A 152 -0.03 -8.20 -9.16
CA THR A 152 0.86 -7.14 -8.69
C THR A 152 1.82 -6.64 -9.77
N LEU A 153 2.15 -7.46 -10.77
CA LEU A 153 3.01 -7.08 -11.88
C LEU A 153 2.28 -6.28 -12.97
N TRP A 154 0.95 -6.38 -13.04
CA TRP A 154 0.14 -5.76 -14.10
C TRP A 154 0.34 -4.24 -14.24
N PRO A 155 0.28 -3.44 -13.15
CA PRO A 155 0.53 -2.01 -13.24
C PRO A 155 1.92 -1.68 -13.79
N ALA A 156 2.96 -2.41 -13.36
CA ALA A 156 4.32 -2.23 -13.86
C ALA A 156 4.47 -2.66 -15.32
N MET A 157 3.86 -3.79 -15.69
CA MET A 157 3.87 -4.32 -17.05
C MET A 157 3.24 -3.38 -18.07
N PHE A 158 2.30 -2.52 -17.66
CA PHE A 158 1.62 -1.55 -18.54
C PHE A 158 2.01 -0.09 -18.28
N ALA A 159 2.84 0.20 -17.28
CA ALA A 159 3.30 1.55 -16.98
C ALA A 159 3.96 2.25 -18.18
N TRP A 160 4.61 1.48 -19.06
CA TRP A 160 5.22 2.00 -20.28
C TRP A 160 4.20 2.62 -21.25
N ILE A 161 2.92 2.20 -21.25
CA ILE A 161 1.89 2.76 -22.13
C ILE A 161 1.68 4.24 -21.83
N ALA A 162 1.51 4.59 -20.55
CA ALA A 162 1.35 5.98 -20.12
C ALA A 162 2.61 6.81 -20.42
N LEU A 163 3.80 6.24 -20.17
CA LEU A 163 5.07 6.91 -20.47
C LEU A 163 5.26 7.19 -21.97
N VAL A 164 4.89 6.24 -22.84
CA VAL A 164 4.91 6.41 -24.30
C VAL A 164 3.91 7.49 -24.72
N ALA A 165 2.70 7.50 -24.17
CA ALA A 165 1.70 8.53 -24.47
C ALA A 165 2.17 9.95 -24.09
N ILE A 166 2.81 10.10 -22.92
CA ILE A 166 3.42 11.37 -22.49
C ILE A 166 4.55 11.78 -23.45
N GLY A 167 5.42 10.83 -23.82
CA GLY A 167 6.52 11.08 -24.76
C GLY A 167 6.03 11.53 -26.15
N LEU A 168 5.01 10.86 -26.69
CA LEU A 168 4.39 11.18 -27.98
C LEU A 168 3.71 12.55 -27.95
N THR A 169 2.93 12.86 -26.91
CA THR A 169 2.28 14.18 -26.77
C THR A 169 3.31 15.30 -26.61
N ALA A 170 4.39 15.08 -25.87
CA ALA A 170 5.48 16.05 -25.75
C ALA A 170 6.22 16.27 -27.08
N ALA A 171 6.43 15.21 -27.88
CA ALA A 171 7.03 15.31 -29.21
C ALA A 171 6.13 16.08 -30.19
N TRP A 172 4.84 15.77 -30.20
CA TRP A 172 3.84 16.44 -31.06
C TRP A 172 3.70 17.94 -30.76
N ARG A 173 3.74 18.34 -29.47
CA ARG A 173 3.75 19.76 -29.08
C ARG A 173 5.00 20.50 -29.58
N LYS A 174 6.14 19.82 -29.68
CA LYS A 174 7.39 20.42 -30.18
C LYS A 174 7.39 20.61 -31.69
N THR A 175 6.79 19.69 -32.45
CA THR A 175 6.67 19.83 -33.90
C THR A 175 5.68 20.91 -34.29
N THR A 176 4.49 20.94 -33.67
CA THR A 176 3.48 21.98 -33.94
C THR A 176 3.94 23.41 -33.59
N ARG A 177 4.74 23.60 -32.54
CA ARG A 177 5.35 24.92 -32.23
C ARG A 177 6.45 25.36 -33.20
N ARG A 178 6.99 24.45 -34.01
CA ARG A 178 8.10 24.74 -34.94
C ARG A 178 7.61 25.11 -36.33
N ASP A 179 6.38 24.71 -36.64
CA ASP A 179 5.70 24.93 -37.92
C ASP A 179 4.67 26.09 -37.86
N SER A 180 4.68 26.88 -36.77
CA SER A 180 3.92 28.13 -36.59
C SER A 180 4.88 29.31 -36.38
#